data_AF-A0A530R0P7-F1
#
_entry.id   AF-A0A530R0P7-F1
#
_cell.length_a   1.000
_cell.length_b   1.000
_cell.length_c   1.000
_cell.angle_alpha   90.00
_cell.angle_beta   90.00
_cell.angle_gamma   90.00
#
_symmetry.space_group_name_H-M   'P 1'
#
loop_
_entity.id
_entity.type
_entity.pdbx_description
1 polymer ?
#
loop_
_entity_poly.entity_id
_entity_poly.type
_entity_poly.pdbx_seq_one_letter_code
_entity_poly.pdbx_strand_id
1 'polypeptide(L)'
;QLKRQCAYEIEGGFPTARFWTLYAADESLGVIETGKPRLAALQSYQVLRQPDNSVAISVSNRPAPGNWLLSDGFGRMYFVLTFYDTPVASSTGLSDITLPQILKVGCNA
;
A
#
# COMPACT_ATOMS: atom_id res chain seq x y z
N GLN A 1 -5.91 -11.29 -8.74
CA GLN A 1 -6.88 -10.28 -8.26
C GLN A 1 -6.77 -10.14 -6.75
N LEU A 2 -6.77 -8.91 -6.24
CA LEU A 2 -6.82 -8.61 -4.81
C LEU A 2 -8.28 -8.64 -4.31
N LYS A 3 -8.46 -9.22 -3.13
CA LYS A 3 -9.73 -9.41 -2.44
C LYS A 3 -9.64 -8.91 -1.00
N ARG A 4 -10.64 -8.15 -0.54
CA ARG A 4 -10.68 -7.49 0.78
C ARG A 4 -10.63 -8.45 1.97
N GLN A 5 -11.22 -9.64 1.83
CA GLN A 5 -11.24 -10.66 2.88
C GLN A 5 -9.91 -11.43 3.05
N CYS A 6 -8.87 -11.04 2.33
CA CYS A 6 -7.57 -11.69 2.37
C CYS A 6 -6.51 -10.76 2.94
N ALA A 7 -5.47 -11.35 3.54
CA ALA A 7 -4.29 -10.67 4.02
C ALA A 7 -3.21 -10.63 2.94
N TYR A 8 -2.51 -9.49 2.87
CA TYR A 8 -1.39 -9.25 1.97
C TYR A 8 -0.23 -8.60 2.72
N GLU A 9 0.96 -8.78 2.20
CA GLU A 9 2.14 -8.01 2.56
C GLU A 9 2.57 -7.19 1.34
N ILE A 10 2.81 -5.90 1.53
CA ILE A 10 3.39 -5.03 0.50
C ILE A 10 4.80 -4.71 0.94
N GLU A 11 5.78 -5.23 0.20
CA GLU A 11 7.18 -5.15 0.63
C GLU A 11 8.14 -4.74 -0.47
N GLY A 12 9.24 -4.09 -0.05
CA GLY A 12 10.37 -3.75 -0.90
C GLY A 12 10.65 -2.25 -0.96
N GLY A 13 11.40 -1.86 -2.00
CA GLY A 13 11.74 -0.48 -2.26
C GLY A 13 10.56 0.32 -2.80
N PHE A 14 10.40 1.54 -2.32
CA PHE A 14 9.52 2.54 -2.92
C PHE A 14 10.38 3.47 -3.78
N PRO A 15 9.97 3.77 -5.03
CA PRO A 15 10.65 4.74 -5.88
C PRO A 15 10.90 6.07 -5.17
N THR A 16 11.98 6.75 -5.57
CA THR A 16 12.30 8.08 -5.06
C THR A 16 11.14 9.03 -5.33
N ALA A 17 10.65 9.65 -4.26
CA ALA A 17 9.65 10.70 -4.29
C ALA A 17 9.82 11.54 -3.03
N ARG A 18 9.46 12.82 -3.09
CA ARG A 18 9.43 13.66 -1.88
C ARG A 18 8.42 13.14 -0.86
N PHE A 19 7.29 12.64 -1.35
CA PHE A 19 6.20 12.12 -0.54
C PHE A 19 5.42 11.06 -1.31
N TRP A 20 4.84 10.08 -0.61
CA TRP A 20 3.91 9.13 -1.20
C TRP A 20 2.78 8.75 -0.25
N THR A 21 1.64 8.33 -0.81
CA THR A 21 0.48 7.78 -0.10
C THR A 21 0.12 6.41 -0.63
N LEU A 22 -0.41 5.55 0.24
CA LEU A 22 -0.91 4.21 -0.10
C LEU A 22 -2.26 3.98 0.55
N TYR A 23 -3.28 3.60 -0.22
CA TYR A 23 -4.59 3.23 0.31
C TYR A 23 -5.21 2.04 -0.44
N ALA A 24 -6.15 1.36 0.22
CA ALA A 24 -6.98 0.35 -0.42
C ALA A 24 -8.17 1.05 -1.10
N ALA A 25 -8.45 0.66 -2.34
CA ALA A 25 -9.45 1.29 -3.19
C ALA A 25 -10.44 0.29 -3.76
N ASP A 26 -11.66 0.76 -4.05
CA ASP A 26 -12.69 -0.03 -4.73
C ASP A 26 -12.52 0.01 -6.26
N GLU A 27 -13.50 -0.52 -7.01
CA GLU A 27 -13.45 -0.56 -8.48
C GLU A 27 -13.50 0.82 -9.15
N SER A 28 -13.94 1.87 -8.45
CA SER A 28 -13.87 3.25 -8.91
C SER A 28 -12.50 3.91 -8.68
N LEU A 29 -11.56 3.16 -8.06
CA LEU A 29 -10.30 3.66 -7.52
C LEU A 29 -10.48 4.70 -6.39
N GLY A 30 -11.70 4.83 -5.85
CA GLY A 30 -11.98 5.59 -4.65
C GLY A 30 -11.52 4.85 -3.39
N VAL A 31 -11.21 5.60 -2.34
CA VAL A 31 -10.77 5.01 -1.06
C VAL A 31 -11.85 4.12 -0.46
N ILE A 32 -11.45 2.94 0.03
CA ILE A 32 -12.32 2.11 0.85
C ILE A 32 -12.34 2.71 2.27
N GLU A 33 -13.46 3.32 2.63
CA GLU A 33 -13.68 3.86 3.97
C GLU A 33 -13.61 2.75 5.02
N THR A 34 -12.98 3.06 6.15
CA THR A 34 -12.77 2.10 7.25
C THR A 34 -13.73 2.29 8.43
N GLY A 35 -14.48 3.40 8.45
CA GLY A 35 -15.33 3.77 9.59
C GLY A 35 -14.56 3.99 10.90
N LYS A 36 -13.25 4.22 10.83
CA LYS A 36 -12.38 4.49 11.98
C LYS A 36 -12.01 5.98 12.02
N PRO A 37 -11.72 6.57 13.20
CA PRO A 37 -11.32 7.97 13.33
C PRO A 37 -9.87 8.25 12.86
N ARG A 38 -9.31 7.37 12.03
CA ARG A 38 -7.96 7.47 11.46
C ARG A 38 -8.06 7.40 9.94
N LEU A 39 -7.07 7.96 9.25
CA LEU A 39 -7.02 7.88 7.79
C LEU A 39 -6.99 6.42 7.32
N ALA A 40 -7.73 6.13 6.25
CA ALA A 40 -7.75 4.85 5.52
C ALA A 40 -6.53 4.70 4.58
N ALA A 41 -5.41 5.32 4.94
CA ALA A 41 -4.22 5.42 4.10
C ALA A 41 -2.95 5.43 4.95
N LEU A 42 -1.84 5.02 4.33
CA LEU A 42 -0.49 5.22 4.81
C LEU A 42 0.22 6.30 4.02
N GLN A 43 1.24 6.91 4.64
CA GLN A 43 2.07 7.93 3.99
C GLN A 43 3.55 7.81 4.35
N SER A 44 4.42 8.29 3.47
CA SER A 44 5.87 8.05 3.52
C SER A 44 6.64 8.50 4.77
N TYR A 45 6.15 9.50 5.50
CA TYR A 45 6.75 10.03 6.74
C TYR A 45 6.30 9.31 8.02
N GLN A 46 5.20 8.54 7.99
CA GLN A 46 4.80 7.74 9.17
C GLN A 46 5.23 6.29 9.08
N VAL A 47 5.67 5.83 7.90
CA VAL A 47 6.07 4.43 7.78
C VAL A 47 7.39 4.16 8.47
N LEU A 48 7.44 3.02 9.15
CA LEU A 48 8.65 2.44 9.68
C LEU A 48 9.42 1.78 8.55
N ARG A 49 10.68 2.16 8.39
CA ARG A 49 11.58 1.61 7.38
C ARG A 49 12.49 0.57 8.00
N GLN A 50 12.83 -0.42 7.20
CA GLN A 50 13.87 -1.40 7.53
C GLN A 50 15.26 -0.77 7.40
N PRO A 51 16.33 -1.39 7.95
CA PRO A 51 17.69 -0.88 7.85
C PRO A 51 18.20 -0.67 6.41
N ASP A 52 17.68 -1.46 5.46
CA ASP A 52 17.99 -1.36 4.02
C ASP A 52 17.10 -0.34 3.28
N ASN A 53 16.36 0.49 4.04
CA ASN A 53 15.41 1.49 3.55
C ASN A 53 14.14 0.93 2.87
N SER A 54 13.97 -0.40 2.81
CA SER A 54 12.72 -1.02 2.37
C SER A 54 11.58 -0.76 3.36
N VAL A 55 10.36 -0.96 2.91
CA VAL A 55 9.15 -0.87 3.74
C VAL A 55 8.40 -2.19 3.59
N ALA A 56 7.94 -2.74 4.72
CA ALA A 56 7.02 -3.87 4.79
C ALA A 56 5.70 -3.37 5.39
N ILE A 57 4.58 -3.64 4.72
CA ILE A 57 3.23 -3.19 5.09
C ILE A 57 2.29 -4.38 5.10
N SER A 58 1.80 -4.73 6.29
CA SER A 58 0.74 -5.72 6.42
C SER A 58 -0.61 -5.10 6.10
N VAL A 59 -1.35 -5.74 5.19
CA VAL A 59 -2.72 -5.35 4.83
C VAL A 59 -3.68 -6.44 5.26
N SER A 60 -4.53 -6.18 6.25
CA SER A 60 -5.55 -7.14 6.68
C SER A 60 -6.62 -6.51 7.57
N ASN A 61 -7.65 -7.29 7.92
CA ASN A 61 -8.67 -6.89 8.89
C ASN A 61 -8.23 -7.07 10.36
N ARG A 62 -7.06 -7.69 10.60
CA ARG A 62 -6.48 -7.85 11.94
C ARG A 62 -5.36 -6.83 12.15
N PRO A 63 -5.36 -6.08 13.26
CA PRO A 63 -4.24 -5.20 13.60
C PRO A 63 -2.91 -5.94 13.59
N ALA A 64 -1.89 -5.34 12.99
CA ALA A 64 -0.53 -5.82 12.97
C ALA A 64 0.42 -4.74 13.48
N PRO A 65 1.55 -5.10 14.11
CA PRO A 65 2.57 -4.14 14.52
C PRO A 65 3.22 -3.47 13.30
N GLY A 66 3.78 -2.28 13.52
CA GLY A 66 4.49 -1.54 12.48
C GLY A 66 3.57 -0.90 11.46
N ASN A 67 3.89 -1.03 10.17
CA ASN A 67 3.06 -0.48 9.10
C ASN A 67 1.88 -1.40 8.84
N TRP A 68 0.68 -0.94 9.19
CA TRP A 68 -0.53 -1.71 8.98
C TRP A 68 -1.60 -0.89 8.27
N LEU A 69 -2.09 -1.42 7.15
CA LEU A 69 -3.22 -0.88 6.41
C LEU A 69 -4.45 -1.78 6.64
N LEU A 70 -5.53 -1.18 7.14
CA LEU A 70 -6.77 -1.92 7.35
C LEU A 70 -7.44 -2.18 6.01
N SER A 71 -7.72 -3.45 5.74
CA SER A 71 -8.63 -3.88 4.68
C SER A 71 -9.65 -4.84 5.29
N ASP A 72 -10.91 -4.46 5.25
CA ASP A 72 -12.01 -5.24 5.82
C ASP A 72 -13.13 -5.40 4.79
N GLY A 73 -14.07 -6.31 5.05
CA GLY A 73 -15.18 -6.63 4.15
C GLY A 73 -14.80 -7.59 3.02
N PHE A 74 -15.64 -7.61 1.98
CA PHE A 74 -15.55 -8.59 0.89
C PHE A 74 -15.52 -7.92 -0.48
N GLY A 75 -14.99 -8.63 -1.46
CA GLY A 75 -15.01 -8.22 -2.86
C GLY A 75 -13.64 -7.77 -3.36
N ARG A 76 -13.61 -7.30 -4.61
CA ARG A 76 -12.38 -6.79 -5.25
C ARG A 76 -11.89 -5.55 -4.53
N MET A 77 -10.57 -5.37 -4.52
CA MET A 77 -9.94 -4.11 -4.18
C MET A 77 -8.72 -3.88 -5.07
N TYR A 78 -8.17 -2.67 -4.95
CA TYR A 78 -6.91 -2.24 -5.53
C TYR A 78 -6.06 -1.59 -4.45
N PHE A 79 -4.75 -1.55 -4.66
CA PHE A 79 -3.88 -0.67 -3.89
C PHE A 79 -3.49 0.50 -4.78
N VAL A 80 -3.76 1.71 -4.31
CA VAL A 80 -3.40 2.93 -5.01
C VAL A 80 -2.22 3.55 -4.29
N LEU A 81 -1.09 3.60 -4.99
CA LEU A 81 0.16 4.19 -4.54
C LEU A 81 0.44 5.45 -5.37
N THR A 82 0.43 6.61 -4.72
CA THR A 82 0.63 7.90 -5.38
C THR A 82 1.95 8.50 -4.94
N PHE A 83 2.79 8.88 -5.90
CA PHE A 83 4.06 9.56 -5.67
C PHE A 83 3.93 11.05 -6.00
N TYR A 84 4.43 11.89 -5.10
CA TYR A 84 4.43 13.35 -5.25
C TYR A 84 5.86 13.84 -5.43
N ASP A 85 6.06 14.71 -6.42
CA ASP A 85 7.37 15.28 -6.74
C ASP A 85 8.41 14.15 -6.93
N THR A 86 8.16 13.32 -7.95
CA THR A 86 8.97 12.14 -8.27
C THR A 86 9.58 12.25 -9.66
N PRO A 87 10.87 11.90 -9.83
CA PRO A 87 11.49 11.81 -11.15
C PRO A 87 10.88 10.70 -12.02
N VAL A 88 10.11 9.77 -11.44
CA VAL A 88 9.37 8.72 -12.17
C VAL A 88 8.43 9.32 -13.23
N ALA A 89 7.88 10.50 -12.98
CA ALA A 89 6.94 11.15 -13.90
C ALA A 89 7.63 11.89 -15.06
N SER A 90 8.93 12.20 -14.94
CA SER A 90 9.68 13.02 -15.91
C SER A 90 10.67 12.22 -16.76
N SER A 91 11.00 10.97 -16.39
CA SER A 91 11.93 10.16 -17.17
C SER A 91 11.28 9.62 -18.45
N THR A 92 11.82 9.99 -19.60
CA THR A 92 11.65 9.31 -20.88
C THR A 92 12.34 7.94 -20.83
N GLY A 93 11.74 7.00 -20.09
CA GLY A 93 12.32 5.68 -19.84
C GLY A 93 11.85 5.10 -18.53
N LEU A 94 10.64 4.53 -18.52
CA LEU A 94 10.07 3.76 -17.41
C LEU A 94 10.88 2.49 -17.02
N SER A 95 12.07 2.29 -17.61
CA SER A 95 12.74 1.00 -17.70
C SER A 95 13.32 0.49 -16.39
N ASP A 96 13.59 1.36 -15.40
CA ASP A 96 14.28 0.97 -14.15
C ASP A 96 13.50 1.34 -12.87
N ILE A 97 12.17 1.42 -12.94
CA ILE A 97 11.35 1.69 -11.74
C ILE A 97 11.01 0.39 -11.04
N THR A 98 11.58 0.18 -9.86
CA THR A 98 11.20 -0.94 -8.98
C THR A 98 10.08 -0.50 -8.04
N LEU A 99 8.90 -1.09 -8.21
CA LEU A 99 7.77 -0.94 -7.30
C LEU A 99 7.81 -2.02 -6.20
N PRO A 100 7.20 -1.76 -5.03
CA PRO A 100 7.05 -2.79 -4.02
C PRO A 100 6.17 -3.94 -4.53
N GLN A 101 6.48 -5.14 -4.09
CA GLN A 101 5.73 -6.34 -4.45
C GLN A 101 4.50 -6.48 -3.55
N ILE A 102 3.46 -7.14 -4.05
CA ILE A 102 2.26 -7.48 -3.29
C ILE A 102 2.21 -9.00 -3.15
N LEU A 103 2.43 -9.49 -1.94
CA LEU A 103 2.39 -10.90 -1.60
C LEU A 103 1.07 -11.24 -0.92
N LYS A 104 0.39 -12.30 -1.38
CA LYS A 104 -0.81 -12.79 -0.71
C LYS A 104 -0.40 -13.73 0.42
N VAL A 105 -0.70 -13.34 1.66
CA VAL A 105 -0.39 -14.14 2.86
C VAL A 105 -1.44 -15.24 3.07
N GLY A 106 -2.72 -14.93 2.84
CA GLY A 106 -3.80 -15.89 3.01
C GLY A 106 -5.17 -15.24 2.90
N CYS A 107 -6.23 -16.04 2.84
CA CYS A 107 -7.59 -15.53 3.04
C CYS A 107 -8.12 -16.15 4.31
N ASN A 108 -8.71 -15.32 5.17
CA ASN A 108 -9.49 -15.84 6.28
C ASN A 108 -10.67 -16.59 5.64
N ALA A 109 -10.77 -17.89 5.90
CA ALA A 109 -12.04 -18.61 5.74
C ALA A 109 -13.00 -18.14 6.83
#